data_AF-A0A316NEK3-F1
#
_entry.id   AF-A0A316NEK3-F1
#
_cell.length_a   1.000
_cell.length_b   1.000
_cell.length_c   1.000
_cell.angle_alpha   90.00
_cell.angle_beta   90.00
_cell.angle_gamma   90.00
#
_symmetry.space_group_name_H-M   'P 1'
#
loop_
_entity.id
_entity.type
_entity.pdbx_description
1 polymer ?
#
loop_
_entity_poly.entity_id
_entity_poly.type
_entity_poly.pdbx_seq_one_letter_code
_entity_poly.pdbx_strand_id
1 'polypeptide(L)'
;MARLFIVCRNGEMLNALQETTGTLTNSPELIVFHSAADALCHLAEAKQPDCDMAIINAPLPDEFGNELAKVLYEKYNLPSVLLTPAEHVQTVEEYLDGISSFVIAKPISKNALMQSIQLASGAFRRINRLSTENEALQKKFEDFKVIDRAKCTLVGVLKMNEQQAHRYIQKQAMDQRVKPRVIADSILKTYEF
;
A
#
# COMPACT_ATOMS: atom_id res chain seq x y z
N MET A 1 4.88 -4.05 16.20
CA MET A 1 4.75 -5.52 16.12
C MET A 1 4.21 -5.83 14.75
N ALA A 2 4.78 -6.79 14.03
CA ALA A 2 4.25 -7.16 12.71
C ALA A 2 3.00 -8.03 12.90
N ARG A 3 1.94 -7.77 12.15
CA ARG A 3 0.69 -8.53 12.23
C ARG A 3 0.47 -9.26 10.92
N LEU A 4 0.24 -10.57 11.01
CA LEU A 4 0.12 -11.47 9.87
C LEU A 4 -1.34 -11.93 9.76
N PHE A 5 -1.90 -11.72 8.58
CA PHE A 5 -3.28 -12.09 8.26
C PHE A 5 -3.26 -13.43 7.52
N ILE A 6 -3.89 -14.48 8.04
CA ILE A 6 -3.83 -15.82 7.47
C ILE A 6 -5.23 -16.27 7.08
N VAL A 7 -5.40 -16.73 5.84
CA VAL A 7 -6.64 -17.32 5.34
C VAL A 7 -6.36 -18.74 4.88
N CYS A 8 -6.87 -19.72 5.62
CA CYS A 8 -6.58 -21.14 5.44
C CYS A 8 -7.80 -22.01 5.69
N ARG A 9 -8.03 -23.00 4.82
CA ARG A 9 -9.06 -24.04 5.03
C ARG A 9 -8.72 -25.02 6.17
N ASN A 10 -7.43 -25.38 6.32
CA ASN A 10 -6.95 -26.36 7.31
C ASN A 10 -5.85 -25.76 8.20
N GLY A 11 -5.87 -26.11 9.49
CA GLY A 11 -4.96 -25.60 10.53
C GLY A 11 -3.51 -26.12 10.49
N GLU A 12 -3.13 -26.96 9.52
CA GLU A 12 -1.75 -27.49 9.43
C GLU A 12 -0.71 -26.38 9.21
N MET A 13 -1.04 -25.40 8.36
CA MET A 13 -0.21 -24.21 8.13
C MET A 13 -0.17 -23.30 9.36
N LEU A 14 -1.26 -23.27 10.14
CA LEU A 14 -1.32 -22.51 11.38
C LEU A 14 -0.36 -23.09 12.42
N ASN A 15 -0.37 -24.40 12.61
CA ASN A 15 0.53 -25.10 13.52
C ASN A 15 2.00 -24.91 13.10
N ALA A 16 2.29 -25.00 11.80
CA ALA A 16 3.63 -24.75 11.27
C ALA A 16 4.12 -23.33 11.59
N LEU A 17 3.27 -22.31 11.44
CA LEU A 17 3.63 -20.92 11.73
C LEU A 17 3.68 -20.62 13.22
N GLN A 18 2.79 -21.19 14.03
CA GLN A 18 2.73 -21.04 15.50
C GLN A 18 3.93 -21.71 16.20
N GLU A 19 4.32 -22.92 15.78
CA GLU A 19 5.47 -23.63 16.36
C GLU A 19 6.80 -22.90 16.11
N THR A 20 6.93 -22.21 14.97
CA THR A 20 8.16 -21.46 14.65
C THR A 20 8.16 -20.05 15.23
N THR A 21 7.00 -19.48 15.53
CA THR A 21 6.91 -18.19 16.24
C THR A 21 7.08 -18.32 17.75
N GLY A 22 6.96 -19.52 18.32
CA GLY A 22 7.26 -19.80 19.73
C GLY A 22 8.75 -19.69 20.10
N THR A 23 9.68 -19.71 19.14
CA THR A 23 11.13 -19.62 19.36
C THR A 23 11.72 -18.23 19.12
N LEU A 24 10.93 -17.26 18.65
CA LEU A 24 11.38 -15.90 18.34
C LEU A 24 10.70 -14.90 19.28
N THR A 25 11.51 -14.11 19.99
CA THR A 25 11.15 -13.11 21.02
C THR A 25 10.22 -11.96 20.55
N ASN A 26 9.76 -11.99 19.30
CA ASN A 26 8.83 -11.03 18.69
C ASN A 26 7.81 -11.80 17.86
N SER A 27 6.89 -12.52 18.52
CA SER A 27 5.84 -13.26 17.85
C SER A 27 4.86 -12.28 17.16
N PRO A 28 4.68 -12.35 15.84
CA PRO A 28 3.64 -11.59 15.16
C PRO A 28 2.25 -11.99 15.65
N GLU A 29 1.34 -11.03 15.78
CA GLU A 29 -0.07 -11.32 16.06
C GLU A 29 -0.68 -11.97 14.81
N LEU A 30 -1.24 -13.17 14.97
CA LEU A 30 -1.80 -13.96 13.88
C LEU A 30 -3.33 -13.83 13.92
N ILE A 31 -3.91 -13.30 12.86
CA ILE A 31 -5.37 -13.27 12.67
C ILE A 31 -5.70 -14.34 11.62
N VAL A 32 -6.59 -15.27 11.97
CA VAL A 32 -6.85 -16.47 11.17
C VAL A 32 -8.30 -16.50 10.72
N PHE A 33 -8.51 -16.70 9.43
CA PHE A 33 -9.82 -16.87 8.81
C PHE A 33 -9.90 -18.19 8.06
N HIS A 34 -11.08 -18.78 8.05
CA HIS A 34 -11.34 -20.07 7.40
C HIS A 34 -11.89 -19.91 5.98
N SER A 35 -12.37 -18.71 5.64
CA SER A 35 -13.09 -18.37 4.42
C SER A 35 -12.65 -16.99 3.92
N ALA A 36 -12.82 -16.74 2.62
CA ALA A 36 -12.49 -15.43 2.05
C ALA A 36 -13.52 -14.38 2.48
N ALA A 37 -14.78 -14.80 2.59
CA ALA A 37 -15.88 -13.94 3.02
C ALA A 37 -15.66 -13.39 4.43
N ASP A 38 -15.28 -14.25 5.39
CA ASP A 38 -15.03 -13.84 6.77
C ASP A 38 -13.88 -12.84 6.87
N ALA A 39 -12.81 -13.10 6.10
CA ALA A 39 -11.66 -12.21 6.01
C ALA A 39 -12.07 -10.81 5.52
N LEU A 40 -12.87 -10.73 4.47
CA LEU A 40 -13.34 -9.45 3.91
C LEU A 40 -14.35 -8.75 4.83
N CYS A 41 -15.24 -9.49 5.49
CA CYS A 41 -16.17 -8.94 6.49
C CYS A 41 -15.40 -8.27 7.64
N HIS A 42 -14.40 -8.96 8.18
CA HIS A 42 -13.57 -8.41 9.26
C HIS A 42 -12.82 -7.14 8.82
N LEU A 43 -12.23 -7.14 7.62
CA LEU A 43 -11.55 -5.96 7.08
C LEU A 43 -12.50 -4.79 6.79
N ALA A 44 -13.75 -5.07 6.43
CA ALA A 44 -14.77 -4.04 6.26
C ALA A 44 -15.17 -3.40 7.61
N GLU A 45 -15.28 -4.19 8.67
CA GLU A 45 -15.61 -3.72 10.02
C GLU A 45 -14.44 -2.94 10.66
N ALA A 46 -13.21 -3.43 10.50
CA ALA A 46 -12.01 -2.84 11.09
C ALA A 46 -11.60 -1.49 10.48
N LYS A 47 -12.22 -1.07 9.36
CA LYS A 47 -11.91 0.13 8.54
C LYS A 47 -10.50 0.19 7.94
N GLN A 48 -9.48 -0.39 8.56
CA GLN A 48 -8.13 -0.56 8.03
C GLN A 48 -7.54 -1.90 8.51
N PRO A 49 -6.79 -2.60 7.64
CA PRO A 49 -6.04 -3.77 8.07
C PRO A 49 -4.90 -3.28 8.95
N ASP A 50 -4.91 -3.70 10.20
CA ASP A 50 -3.77 -3.50 11.10
C ASP A 50 -2.71 -4.58 10.84
N CYS A 51 -2.53 -5.02 9.59
CA CYS A 51 -1.63 -6.11 9.19
C CYS A 51 -0.71 -5.71 8.05
N ASP A 52 0.50 -6.28 8.05
CA ASP A 52 1.54 -5.92 7.08
C ASP A 52 1.52 -6.81 5.83
N MET A 53 0.93 -8.00 5.94
CA MET A 53 0.91 -9.00 4.87
C MET A 53 -0.17 -10.05 5.13
N ALA A 54 -0.82 -10.51 4.07
CA ALA A 54 -1.71 -11.66 4.07
C ALA A 54 -1.02 -12.93 3.57
N ILE A 55 -1.39 -14.09 4.12
CA ILE A 55 -1.01 -15.42 3.64
C ILE A 55 -2.30 -16.14 3.28
N ILE A 56 -2.45 -16.51 2.02
CA ILE A 56 -3.64 -17.14 1.48
C ILE A 56 -3.28 -18.55 1.06
N ASN A 57 -3.98 -19.53 1.60
CA ASN A 57 -3.75 -20.94 1.31
C ASN A 57 -4.85 -21.49 0.38
N ALA A 58 -4.63 -21.38 -0.92
CA ALA A 58 -5.57 -21.79 -1.96
C ALA A 58 -5.56 -23.30 -2.24
N PRO A 59 -6.69 -23.92 -2.61
CA PRO A 59 -8.01 -23.30 -2.77
C PRO A 59 -8.71 -23.04 -1.42
N LEU A 60 -9.38 -21.90 -1.32
CA LEU A 60 -10.27 -21.58 -0.20
C LEU A 60 -11.62 -22.30 -0.38
N PRO A 61 -12.46 -22.40 0.66
CA PRO A 61 -13.77 -23.03 0.52
C PRO A 61 -14.71 -22.27 -0.44
N ASP A 62 -14.60 -20.95 -0.52
CA ASP A 62 -15.52 -20.11 -1.30
C ASP A 62 -14.96 -19.72 -2.67
N GLU A 63 -13.64 -19.62 -2.79
CA GLU A 63 -12.95 -19.15 -4.00
C GLU A 63 -11.54 -19.74 -4.14
N PHE A 64 -10.88 -19.47 -5.27
CA PHE A 64 -9.50 -19.92 -5.47
C PHE A 64 -8.47 -19.01 -4.76
N GLY A 65 -8.85 -17.82 -4.29
CA GLY A 65 -8.01 -16.93 -3.48
C GLY A 65 -7.21 -15.88 -4.26
N ASN A 66 -7.19 -15.97 -5.60
CA ASN A 66 -6.64 -14.92 -6.47
C ASN A 66 -7.53 -13.66 -6.47
N GLU A 67 -8.86 -13.81 -6.39
CA GLU A 67 -9.77 -12.67 -6.27
C GLU A 67 -9.59 -12.00 -4.90
N LEU A 68 -9.51 -12.79 -3.82
CA LEU A 68 -9.16 -12.27 -2.50
C LEU A 68 -7.86 -11.48 -2.51
N ALA A 69 -6.77 -12.05 -3.06
CA ALA A 69 -5.47 -11.39 -3.14
C ALA A 69 -5.55 -10.03 -3.85
N LYS A 70 -6.34 -9.95 -4.92
CA LYS A 70 -6.58 -8.71 -5.65
C LYS A 70 -7.36 -7.69 -4.83
N VAL A 71 -8.46 -8.08 -4.20
CA VAL A 71 -9.27 -7.19 -3.35
C VAL A 71 -8.46 -6.65 -2.18
N LEU A 72 -7.64 -7.48 -1.55
CA LEU A 72 -6.76 -7.08 -0.45
C LEU A 72 -5.78 -5.97 -0.87
N TYR A 73 -5.20 -6.08 -2.06
CA TYR A 73 -4.28 -5.07 -2.56
C TYR A 73 -5.01 -3.80 -3.02
N GLU A 74 -6.05 -3.91 -3.86
CA GLU A 74 -6.70 -2.74 -4.46
C GLU A 74 -7.45 -1.88 -3.44
N LYS A 75 -8.14 -2.52 -2.47
CA LYS A 75 -8.97 -1.80 -1.50
C LYS A 75 -8.22 -1.44 -0.23
N TYR A 76 -7.25 -2.26 0.16
CA TYR A 76 -6.61 -2.15 1.47
C TYR A 76 -5.08 -1.98 1.41
N ASN A 77 -4.48 -1.98 0.21
CA ASN A 77 -3.04 -1.94 -0.01
C ASN A 77 -2.28 -3.02 0.78
N LEU A 78 -2.92 -4.17 1.01
CA LEU A 78 -2.38 -5.27 1.79
C LEU A 78 -1.72 -6.29 0.84
N PRO A 79 -0.39 -6.42 0.85
CA PRO A 79 0.29 -7.39 0.00
C PRO A 79 0.08 -8.82 0.51
N SER A 80 0.19 -9.81 -0.38
CA SER A 80 -0.15 -11.19 -0.05
C SER A 80 0.84 -12.25 -0.53
N VAL A 81 0.91 -13.37 0.18
CA VAL A 81 1.61 -14.59 -0.23
C VAL A 81 0.55 -15.66 -0.48
N LEU A 82 0.41 -16.10 -1.73
CA LEU A 82 -0.61 -17.03 -2.16
C LEU A 82 -0.01 -18.40 -2.44
N LEU A 83 -0.45 -19.41 -1.70
CA LEU A 83 -0.03 -20.80 -1.86
C LEU A 83 -1.04 -21.54 -2.73
N THR A 84 -0.64 -21.98 -3.91
CA THR A 84 -1.52 -22.60 -4.91
C THR A 84 -0.95 -23.93 -5.41
N PRO A 85 -1.78 -24.90 -5.85
CA PRO A 85 -1.29 -26.07 -6.58
C PRO A 85 -0.41 -25.68 -7.78
N ALA A 86 0.65 -26.46 -8.04
CA ALA A 86 1.65 -26.16 -9.06
C ALA A 86 1.05 -25.93 -10.47
N GLU A 87 -0.04 -26.62 -10.78
CA GLU A 87 -0.75 -26.52 -12.07
C GLU A 87 -1.39 -25.14 -12.33
N HIS A 88 -1.66 -24.37 -11.27
CA HIS A 88 -2.35 -23.09 -11.36
C HIS A 88 -1.43 -21.89 -11.09
N VAL A 89 -0.15 -22.10 -10.79
CA VAL A 89 0.80 -21.03 -10.44
C VAL A 89 0.86 -19.98 -11.54
N GLN A 90 1.13 -20.41 -12.78
CA GLN A 90 1.30 -19.48 -13.89
C GLN A 90 0.02 -18.67 -14.16
N THR A 91 -1.14 -19.33 -14.17
CA THR A 91 -2.43 -18.66 -14.38
C THR A 91 -2.72 -17.62 -13.28
N VAL A 92 -2.36 -17.93 -12.03
CA VAL A 92 -2.56 -17.04 -10.90
C VAL A 92 -1.56 -15.88 -10.92
N GLU A 93 -0.30 -16.12 -11.29
CA GLU A 93 0.72 -15.07 -11.47
C GLU A 93 0.30 -14.09 -12.56
N GLU A 94 -0.18 -14.60 -13.71
CA GLU A 94 -0.71 -13.78 -14.80
C GLU A 94 -1.92 -12.96 -14.35
N TYR A 95 -2.81 -13.54 -13.54
CA TYR A 95 -3.99 -12.83 -13.00
C TYR A 95 -3.60 -11.73 -12.00
N LEU A 96 -2.54 -11.94 -11.23
CA LEU A 96 -2.04 -11.03 -10.20
C LEU A 96 -0.90 -10.13 -10.70
N ASP A 97 -0.71 -10.03 -12.01
CA ASP A 97 0.32 -9.15 -12.56
C ASP A 97 0.07 -7.68 -12.15
N GLY A 98 1.16 -7.00 -11.77
CA GLY A 98 1.11 -5.64 -11.23
C GLY A 98 0.61 -5.51 -9.78
N ILE A 99 0.23 -6.60 -9.12
CA ILE A 99 -0.18 -6.62 -7.71
C ILE A 99 1.00 -7.05 -6.84
N SER A 100 1.15 -6.43 -5.65
CA SER A 100 2.19 -6.85 -4.69
C SER A 100 1.82 -8.19 -4.03
N SER A 101 2.00 -9.27 -4.79
CA SER A 101 1.72 -10.63 -4.34
C SER A 101 2.85 -11.59 -4.73
N PHE A 102 3.08 -12.62 -3.91
CA PHE A 102 3.99 -13.73 -4.23
C PHE A 102 3.18 -15.02 -4.34
N VAL A 103 3.26 -15.68 -5.48
CA VAL A 103 2.61 -16.97 -5.71
C VAL A 103 3.63 -18.08 -5.45
N ILE A 104 3.22 -19.09 -4.68
CA ILE A 104 4.07 -20.20 -4.25
C ILE A 104 3.37 -21.52 -4.56
N ALA A 105 4.07 -22.40 -5.29
CA ALA A 105 3.59 -23.74 -5.60
C ALA A 105 3.56 -24.66 -4.37
N LYS A 106 2.52 -25.49 -4.27
CA LYS A 106 2.46 -26.62 -3.34
C LYS A 106 2.97 -27.92 -4.00
N PRO A 107 3.59 -28.84 -3.24
CA PRO A 107 3.85 -28.81 -1.80
C PRO A 107 5.08 -27.97 -1.43
N ILE A 108 5.03 -27.26 -0.31
CA ILE A 108 6.16 -26.47 0.22
C ILE A 108 6.58 -26.97 1.61
N SER A 109 7.88 -27.02 1.86
CA SER A 109 8.39 -27.33 3.21
C SER A 109 8.24 -26.13 4.15
N LYS A 110 8.10 -26.40 5.45
CA LYS A 110 8.03 -25.36 6.49
C LYS A 110 9.18 -24.36 6.42
N ASN A 111 10.41 -24.84 6.19
CA ASN A 111 11.58 -23.97 6.07
C ASN A 111 11.53 -23.10 4.82
N ALA A 112 11.14 -23.66 3.67
CA ALA A 112 11.00 -22.90 2.43
C ALA A 112 9.92 -21.83 2.57
N LEU A 113 8.76 -22.16 3.16
CA LEU A 113 7.69 -21.21 3.42
C LEU A 113 8.16 -20.03 4.27
N MET A 114 8.89 -20.29 5.36
CA MET A 114 9.39 -19.23 6.24
C MET A 114 10.39 -18.32 5.52
N GLN A 115 11.29 -18.88 4.71
CA GLN A 115 12.21 -18.09 3.90
C GLN A 115 11.46 -17.23 2.87
N SER A 116 10.47 -17.80 2.19
CA SER A 116 9.63 -17.07 1.24
C SER A 116 8.86 -15.93 1.91
N ILE A 117 8.29 -16.14 3.10
CA ILE A 117 7.62 -15.11 3.90
C ILE A 117 8.59 -13.98 4.28
N GLN A 118 9.81 -14.32 4.70
CA GLN A 118 10.84 -13.32 5.04
C GLN A 118 11.25 -12.50 3.82
N LEU A 119 11.48 -13.15 2.69
CA LEU A 119 11.80 -12.50 1.42
C LEU A 119 10.67 -11.59 0.95
N ALA A 120 9.43 -12.10 0.96
CA ALA A 120 8.23 -11.34 0.60
C ALA A 120 8.05 -10.11 1.50
N SER A 121 8.16 -10.27 2.83
CA SER A 121 8.07 -9.15 3.78
C SER A 121 9.13 -8.07 3.53
N GLY A 122 10.36 -8.46 3.20
CA GLY A 122 11.43 -7.52 2.84
C GLY A 122 11.16 -6.81 1.52
N ALA A 123 10.65 -7.53 0.52
CA ALA A 123 10.28 -6.97 -0.79
C ALA A 123 9.11 -5.99 -0.66
N PHE A 124 8.04 -6.37 0.05
CA PHE A 124 6.88 -5.51 0.30
C PHE A 124 7.23 -4.23 1.03
N ARG A 125 8.09 -4.31 2.06
CA ARG A 125 8.59 -3.10 2.75
C ARG A 125 9.36 -2.17 1.82
N ARG A 126 10.16 -2.72 0.90
CA ARG A 126 10.88 -1.92 -0.10
C ARG A 126 9.91 -1.27 -1.10
N ILE A 127 8.97 -2.03 -1.64
CA ILE A 127 7.95 -1.54 -2.59
C ILE A 127 7.12 -0.43 -1.94
N ASN A 128 6.62 -0.64 -0.72
CA ASN A 128 5.82 0.36 -0.02
C ASN A 128 6.60 1.65 0.26
N ARG A 129 7.87 1.53 0.64
CA ARG A 129 8.76 2.68 0.82
C ARG A 129 8.93 3.47 -0.49
N LEU A 130 9.18 2.78 -1.60
CA LEU A 130 9.30 3.41 -2.91
C LEU A 130 7.99 4.08 -3.35
N SER A 131 6.84 3.44 -3.10
CA SER A 131 5.53 4.04 -3.38
C SER A 131 5.32 5.33 -2.59
N THR A 132 5.60 5.30 -1.28
CA THR A 132 5.47 6.47 -0.39
C THR A 132 6.40 7.61 -0.83
N GLU A 133 7.64 7.29 -1.21
CA GLU A 133 8.60 8.28 -1.72
C GLU A 133 8.13 8.88 -3.06
N ASN A 134 7.57 8.05 -3.96
CA ASN A 134 7.03 8.50 -5.25
C ASN A 134 5.80 9.40 -5.06
N GLU A 135 4.84 9.02 -4.21
CA GLU A 135 3.68 9.85 -3.87
C GLU A 135 4.10 11.21 -3.28
N ALA A 136 5.11 11.22 -2.40
CA ALA A 136 5.63 12.45 -1.83
C ALA A 136 6.28 13.36 -2.90
N LEU A 137 6.97 12.78 -3.88
CA LEU A 137 7.56 13.51 -5.00
C LEU A 137 6.48 14.05 -5.94
N GLN A 138 5.48 13.24 -6.30
CA GLN A 138 4.35 13.67 -7.12
C GLN A 138 3.60 14.83 -6.48
N LYS A 139 3.33 14.74 -5.16
CA LYS A 139 2.69 15.83 -4.42
C LYS A 139 3.50 17.13 -4.45
N LYS A 140 4.83 17.04 -4.28
CA LYS A 140 5.70 18.21 -4.41
C LYS A 140 5.65 18.80 -5.81
N PHE A 141 5.65 17.96 -6.84
CA PHE A 141 5.59 18.40 -8.23
C PHE A 141 4.27 19.10 -8.56
N GLU A 142 3.14 18.56 -8.09
CA GLU A 142 1.85 19.23 -8.20
C GLU A 142 1.83 20.56 -7.43
N ASP A 143 2.47 20.62 -6.25
CA ASP A 143 2.61 21.87 -5.54
C ASP A 143 3.42 22.92 -6.33
N PHE A 144 4.52 22.50 -6.97
CA PHE A 144 5.32 23.37 -7.84
C PHE A 144 4.50 23.89 -9.01
N LYS A 145 3.75 23.03 -9.72
CA LYS A 145 2.90 23.44 -10.85
C LYS A 145 1.94 24.55 -10.47
N VAL A 146 1.29 24.43 -9.31
CA VAL A 146 0.28 25.42 -8.93
C VAL A 146 0.92 26.73 -8.45
N ILE A 147 2.07 26.66 -7.78
CA ILE A 147 2.85 27.85 -7.44
C ILE A 147 3.34 28.57 -8.71
N ASP A 148 3.85 27.82 -9.70
CA ASP A 148 4.30 28.39 -10.96
C ASP A 148 3.15 29.02 -11.74
N ARG A 149 1.99 28.37 -11.79
CA ARG A 149 0.78 28.96 -12.38
C ARG A 149 0.41 30.27 -11.70
N ALA A 150 0.38 30.30 -10.36
CA ALA A 150 0.07 31.53 -9.61
C ALA A 150 1.10 32.64 -9.89
N LYS A 151 2.40 32.32 -10.01
CA LYS A 151 3.41 33.30 -10.41
C LYS A 151 3.09 33.87 -11.79
N CYS A 152 2.80 33.03 -12.78
CA CYS A 152 2.43 33.47 -14.13
C CYS A 152 1.20 34.38 -14.12
N THR A 153 0.18 34.08 -13.31
CA THR A 153 -1.00 34.94 -13.15
C THR A 153 -0.64 36.31 -12.57
N LEU A 154 0.19 36.37 -11.52
CA LEU A 154 0.66 37.64 -10.95
C LEU A 154 1.48 38.46 -11.94
N VAL A 155 2.33 37.80 -12.74
CA VAL A 155 3.10 38.46 -13.81
C VAL A 155 2.16 39.03 -14.87
N GLY A 156 1.14 38.26 -15.29
CA GLY A 156 0.18 38.68 -16.31
C GLY A 156 -0.72 39.84 -15.87
N VAL A 157 -1.33 39.72 -14.69
CA VAL A 157 -2.37 40.62 -14.18
C VAL A 157 -1.79 41.83 -13.45
N LEU A 158 -0.84 41.60 -12.54
CA LEU A 158 -0.25 42.65 -11.70
C LEU A 158 1.07 43.21 -12.27
N LYS A 159 1.50 42.75 -13.45
CA LYS A 159 2.73 43.19 -14.13
C LYS A 159 3.99 43.08 -13.26
N MET A 160 3.99 42.13 -12.33
CA MET A 160 5.18 41.79 -11.55
C MET A 160 6.19 41.05 -12.43
N ASN A 161 7.48 41.12 -12.09
CA ASN A 161 8.45 40.16 -12.61
C ASN A 161 8.39 38.84 -11.82
N GLU A 162 8.98 37.78 -12.33
CA GLU A 162 8.90 36.45 -11.69
C GLU A 162 9.47 36.46 -10.25
N GLN A 163 10.60 37.15 -10.03
CA GLN A 163 11.23 37.24 -8.71
C GLN A 163 10.33 37.97 -7.70
N GLN A 164 9.64 39.02 -8.13
CA GLN A 164 8.66 39.76 -7.33
C GLN A 164 7.45 38.88 -7.00
N ALA A 165 6.91 38.16 -7.99
CA ALA A 165 5.78 37.23 -7.78
C ALA A 165 6.16 36.11 -6.80
N HIS A 166 7.35 35.52 -6.95
CA HIS A 166 7.84 34.50 -6.03
C HIS A 166 7.99 35.04 -4.59
N ARG A 167 8.64 36.21 -4.43
CA ARG A 167 8.80 36.87 -3.12
C ARG A 167 7.45 37.26 -2.52
N TYR A 168 6.49 37.67 -3.33
CA TYR A 168 5.13 38.00 -2.89
C TYR A 168 4.44 36.77 -2.28
N ILE A 169 4.43 35.63 -2.99
CA ILE A 169 3.85 34.38 -2.50
C ILE A 169 4.54 33.93 -1.21
N GLN A 170 5.87 33.95 -1.16
CA GLN A 170 6.62 33.57 0.03
C GLN A 170 6.32 34.47 1.23
N LYS A 171 6.30 35.80 1.02
CA LYS A 171 6.01 36.76 2.10
C LYS A 171 4.61 36.55 2.65
N GLN A 172 3.60 36.42 1.80
CA GLN A 172 2.22 36.13 2.21
C GLN A 172 2.12 34.81 2.96
N ALA A 173 2.84 33.77 2.53
CA ALA A 173 2.87 32.47 3.20
C ALA A 173 3.48 32.57 4.61
N MET A 174 4.56 33.35 4.77
CA MET A 174 5.18 33.61 6.07
C MET A 174 4.28 34.42 7.00
N ASP A 175 3.70 35.51 6.49
CA ASP A 175 2.82 36.40 7.26
C ASP A 175 1.58 35.64 7.78
N GLN A 176 1.06 34.70 6.98
CA GLN A 176 -0.10 33.87 7.34
C GLN A 176 0.27 32.53 8.00
N ARG A 177 1.57 32.18 8.08
CA ARG A 177 2.09 30.90 8.59
C ARG A 177 1.49 29.66 7.90
N VAL A 178 1.27 29.76 6.59
CA VAL A 178 0.74 28.67 5.76
C VAL A 178 1.76 28.24 4.71
N LYS A 179 1.51 27.09 4.06
CA LYS A 179 2.36 26.64 2.96
C LYS A 179 2.19 27.58 1.75
N PRO A 180 3.26 27.87 0.97
CA PRO A 180 3.17 28.67 -0.26
C PRO A 180 2.08 28.20 -1.24
N ARG A 181 1.84 26.88 -1.28
CA ARG A 181 0.77 26.25 -2.06
C ARG A 181 -0.62 26.83 -1.80
N VAL A 182 -0.93 27.14 -0.54
CA VAL A 182 -2.25 27.66 -0.11
C VAL A 182 -2.43 29.09 -0.61
N ILE A 183 -1.37 29.90 -0.54
CA ILE A 183 -1.37 31.26 -1.10
C ILE A 183 -1.53 31.21 -2.62
N ALA A 184 -0.83 30.29 -3.29
CA ALA A 184 -0.97 30.09 -4.73
C ALA A 184 -2.42 29.75 -5.12
N ASP A 185 -3.09 28.84 -4.41
CA ASP A 185 -4.52 28.57 -4.63
C ASP A 185 -5.38 29.82 -4.44
N SER A 186 -5.12 30.61 -3.40
CA SER A 186 -5.87 31.83 -3.13
C SER A 186 -5.72 32.86 -4.26
N ILE A 187 -4.51 33.00 -4.80
CA ILE A 187 -4.23 33.88 -5.95
C ILE A 187 -4.98 33.40 -7.18
N LEU A 188 -4.90 32.11 -7.51
CA LEU A 188 -5.59 31.57 -8.68
C LEU A 188 -7.10 31.74 -8.57
N LYS A 189 -7.68 31.47 -7.40
CA LYS A 189 -9.11 31.73 -7.14
C LYS A 189 -9.53 33.19 -7.28
N THR A 190 -8.60 34.14 -7.12
CA THR A 190 -8.89 35.57 -7.18
C THR A 190 -8.77 36.14 -8.60
N TYR A 191 -7.89 35.56 -9.42
CA TYR A 191 -7.50 36.15 -10.72
C TYR A 191 -7.80 35.27 -11.94
N GLU A 192 -8.04 33.97 -11.75
CA GLU A 192 -8.53 33.05 -12.78
C GLU A 192 -9.97 32.67 -12.44
N PHE A 193 -10.91 33.57 -12.75
CA PHE A 193 -12.34 33.27 -12.80
C PHE A 193 -12.75 32.87 -14.22
#